data_AF-A0ABD5FCY2-F1
#
_entry.id   AF-A0ABD5FCY2-F1
#
_cell.length_a   1.000
_cell.length_b   1.000
_cell.length_c   1.000
_cell.angle_alpha   90.00
_cell.angle_beta   90.00
_cell.angle_gamma   90.00
#
_symmetry.space_group_name_H-M   'P 1'
#
loop_
_entity.id
_entity.type
_entity.pdbx_description
1 polymer ?
#
loop_
_entity_poly.entity_id
_entity_poly.type
_entity_poly.pdbx_seq_one_letter_code
_entity_poly.pdbx_strand_id
1 'polypeptide(L)' 'MIMKIDKSKAINDAVISSVRLESERIGREREKYLIARNLIEMKIPLEQVVEATGLELDTVKQTQTQHGD' A
#
# COMPACT_ATOMS: atom_id res chain seq x y z
N MET A 1 -8.80 30.86 -32.70
CA MET A 1 -7.61 30.36 -31.96
C MET A 1 -7.77 28.85 -31.82
N ILE A 2 -6.98 28.04 -32.55
CA ILE A 2 -7.09 26.57 -32.49
C ILE A 2 -5.97 26.08 -31.57
N MET A 3 -6.32 25.68 -30.34
CA MET A 3 -5.39 25.03 -29.43
C MET A 3 -5.03 23.65 -30.00
N LYS A 4 -3.80 23.50 -30.48
CA LYS A 4 -3.24 22.18 -30.83
C LYS A 4 -2.86 21.50 -29.53
N ILE A 5 -3.72 20.61 -29.05
CA ILE A 5 -3.37 19.73 -27.93
C ILE A 5 -2.33 18.75 -28.43
N ASP A 6 -1.14 18.83 -27.85
CA ASP A 6 -0.07 17.89 -28.10
C ASP A 6 -0.42 16.55 -27.42
N LYS A 7 -1.10 15.68 -28.18
CA LYS A 7 -1.69 14.43 -27.66
C LYS A 7 -0.66 13.56 -26.94
N SER A 8 0.59 13.55 -27.43
CA SER A 8 1.69 12.80 -26.81
C SER A 8 2.03 13.31 -25.42
N LYS A 9 2.04 14.63 -25.20
CA LYS A 9 2.28 15.23 -23.89
C LYS A 9 1.15 14.91 -22.91
N ALA A 10 -0.11 15.00 -23.36
CA ALA A 10 -1.28 14.70 -22.53
C ALA A 10 -1.33 13.22 -22.08
N ILE A 11 -0.96 12.29 -22.97
CA ILE A 11 -0.89 10.86 -22.64
C ILE A 11 0.21 10.60 -21.61
N ASN A 12 1.41 11.16 -21.81
CA ASN A 12 2.53 10.95 -20.89
C ASN A 12 2.22 11.52 -19.49
N ASP A 13 1.63 12.71 -19.42
CA ASP A 13 1.24 13.33 -18.14
C ASP A 13 0.20 12.49 -17.37
N ALA A 14 -0.78 11.93 -18.08
CA ALA A 14 -1.77 11.01 -17.50
C ALA A 14 -1.15 9.69 -17.00
N VAL A 15 -0.20 9.12 -17.77
CA VAL A 15 0.53 7.90 -17.38
C VAL A 15 1.37 8.15 -16.12
N ILE A 16 2.14 9.23 -16.08
CA ILE A 16 2.97 9.60 -14.93
C ILE A 16 2.10 9.88 -13.69
N SER A 17 0.97 10.57 -13.87
CA SER A 17 0.02 10.82 -12.79
C SER A 17 -0.57 9.51 -12.23
N SER A 18 -0.93 8.57 -13.10
CA SER A 18 -1.44 7.25 -12.69
C SER A 18 -0.40 6.43 -11.94
N VAL A 19 0.85 6.39 -12.43
CA VAL A 19 1.96 5.68 -11.79
C VAL A 19 2.29 6.28 -10.42
N ARG A 20 2.23 7.61 -10.28
CA ARG A 20 2.44 8.29 -9.00
C ARG A 20 1.35 7.95 -7.99
N LEU A 21 0.08 7.99 -8.42
CA LEU A 21 -1.07 7.66 -7.57
C LEU A 21 -1.01 6.20 -7.07
N GLU A 22 -0.60 5.29 -7.95
CA GLU A 22 -0.42 3.87 -7.62
C GLU A 22 0.77 3.64 -6.68
N SER A 23 1.89 4.35 -6.92
CA SER A 23 3.07 4.30 -6.04
C SER A 23 2.78 4.79 -4.63
N GLU A 24 1.95 5.83 -4.46
CA GLU A 24 1.55 6.34 -3.13
C GLU A 24 0.58 5.39 -2.40
N ARG A 25 -0.26 4.67 -3.15
CA ARG A 25 -1.13 3.61 -2.58
C ARG A 25 -0.29 2.43 -2.11
N ILE A 26 0.58 1.92 -2.98
CA ILE A 26 1.49 0.81 -2.68
C ILE A 26 2.42 1.14 -1.50
N GLY A 27 2.93 2.38 -1.43
CA GLY A 27 3.79 2.82 -0.33
C GLY A 27 3.08 2.76 1.03
N ARG A 28 1.84 3.25 1.11
CA ARG A 28 1.07 3.23 2.36
C ARG A 28 0.61 1.83 2.77
N GLU A 29 0.27 0.99 1.80
CA GLU A 29 -0.11 -0.41 2.08
C GLU A 29 1.09 -1.23 2.58
N ARG A 30 2.27 -1.05 1.97
CA ARG A 30 3.51 -1.68 2.42
C ARG A 30 3.90 -1.27 3.83
N GLU A 31 3.77 0.01 4.17
CA GLU A 31 4.08 0.52 5.51
C GLU A 31 3.21 -0.15 6.57
N LYS A 32 1.89 -0.25 6.35
CA LYS A 32 0.98 -0.95 7.26
C LYS A 32 1.36 -2.42 7.44
N TYR A 33 1.75 -3.09 6.35
CA TYR A 33 2.17 -4.49 6.38
C TYR A 33 3.46 -4.69 7.19
N LEU A 34 4.43 -3.78 7.03
CA LEU A 34 5.69 -3.79 7.80
C LEU A 34 5.44 -3.56 9.29
N ILE A 35 4.55 -2.61 9.63
CA ILE A 35 4.16 -2.36 11.03
C ILE A 35 3.47 -3.60 11.60
N ALA A 36 2.50 -4.19 10.88
CA ALA A 36 1.81 -5.39 11.33
C ALA A 36 2.78 -6.54 11.60
N ARG A 37 3.72 -6.75 10.67
CA ARG A 37 4.77 -7.76 10.79
C ARG A 37 5.65 -7.51 12.02
N ASN A 38 6.14 -6.29 12.21
CA ASN A 38 6.97 -5.95 13.38
C ASN A 38 6.22 -6.19 14.70
N LEU A 39 4.92 -5.85 14.76
CA LEU A 39 4.11 -6.10 15.95
C LEU A 39 3.88 -7.60 16.20
N ILE A 40 3.66 -8.40 15.14
CA ILE A 40 3.58 -9.86 15.25
C ILE A 40 4.91 -10.44 15.74
N GLU A 41 6.06 -9.97 15.22
CA GLU A 41 7.40 -10.38 15.67
C GLU A 41 7.63 -10.03 17.16
N MET A 42 7.08 -8.91 17.62
CA MET A 42 7.07 -8.52 19.04
C MET A 42 6.07 -9.32 19.91
N LYS A 43 5.41 -10.33 19.35
CA LYS A 43 4.38 -11.17 20.01
C LYS A 43 3.17 -10.38 20.51
N ILE A 44 2.87 -9.25 19.87
CA ILE A 44 1.65 -8.48 20.14
C ILE A 44 0.43 -9.29 19.65
N PRO A 45 -0.66 -9.34 20.42
CA PRO A 45 -1.87 -10.06 20.01
C PRO A 45 -2.46 -9.45 18.73
N LEU A 46 -2.95 -10.31 17.83
CA LEU A 46 -3.45 -9.93 16.50
C LEU A 46 -4.53 -8.83 16.55
N GLU A 47 -5.37 -8.83 17.59
CA GLU A 47 -6.40 -7.80 17.80
C GLU A 47 -5.80 -6.40 17.97
N GLN A 48 -4.70 -6.27 18.72
CA GLN A 48 -3.99 -4.99 18.85
C GLN A 48 -3.22 -4.63 17.59
N VAL A 49 -2.75 -5.62 16.83
CA VAL A 49 -2.10 -5.37 15.53
C VAL A 49 -3.11 -4.82 14.52
N VAL A 50 -4.32 -5.39 14.48
CA VAL A 50 -5.45 -4.90 13.67
C VAL A 50 -5.79 -3.46 14.06
N GLU A 51 -5.91 -3.17 15.35
CA GLU A 51 -6.22 -1.82 15.84
C GLU A 51 -5.12 -0.80 15.48
N ALA A 52 -3.85 -1.17 15.65
CA ALA A 52 -2.72 -0.27 15.41
C ALA A 52 -2.45 0.00 13.91
N THR A 53 -2.72 -0.98 13.04
CA THR A 53 -2.44 -0.87 11.59
C THR A 53 -3.66 -0.52 10.75
N GLY A 54 -4.86 -0.72 11.31
CA GLY A 54 -6.12 -0.63 10.59
C GLY A 54 -6.24 -1.64 9.44
N LEU A 55 -5.47 -2.73 9.49
CA LEU A 55 -5.57 -3.85 8.55
C LEU A 55 -6.63 -4.83 9.04
N GLU A 56 -7.25 -5.55 8.12
CA GLU A 56 -8.21 -6.59 8.47
C GLU A 56 -7.53 -7.75 9.18
N LEU A 57 -8.25 -8.40 10.09
CA LEU A 57 -7.75 -9.55 10.85
C LEU A 57 -7.25 -10.66 9.93
N ASP A 58 -7.91 -10.88 8.79
CA ASP A 58 -7.50 -11.86 7.79
C ASP A 58 -6.13 -11.51 7.18
N THR A 59 -5.91 -10.25 6.83
CA THR A 59 -4.63 -9.75 6.32
C THR A 59 -3.50 -9.91 7.34
N VAL A 60 -3.78 -9.59 8.61
CA VAL A 60 -2.81 -9.74 9.70
C VAL A 60 -2.48 -11.23 9.92
N LYS A 61 -3.48 -12.13 9.84
CA LYS A 61 -3.25 -13.59 9.90
C LYS A 61 -2.39 -14.09 8.74
N GLN A 62 -2.66 -13.65 7.51
CA GLN A 62 -1.83 -14.00 6.35
C GLN A 62 -0.38 -13.54 6.54
N THR A 63 -0.18 -12.35 7.12
CA THR A 63 1.14 -11.80 7.46
C THR A 63 1.87 -12.68 8.49
N GLN A 64 1.16 -13.19 9.49
CA GLN A 64 1.70 -14.10 10.49
C GLN A 64 2.06 -15.47 9.88
N THR A 65 1.21 -16.03 9.03
CA THR A 65 1.43 -17.33 8.37
C THR A 65 2.63 -17.31 7.42
N GLN A 66 2.87 -16.19 6.72
CA GLN A 66 4.04 -16.06 5.82
C GLN A 66 5.38 -15.97 6.56
N HIS A 67 5.38 -15.77 7.87
CA HIS A 67 6.59 -15.56 8.69
C HIS A 67 6.90 -16.75 9.60
N GLY A 68 6.15 -17.84 9.45
CA GLY A 68 6.24 -19.06 10.28
C GLY A 68 6.97 -20.24 9.63
N ASP A 69 7.86 -20.01 8.66
CA ASP A 69 8.78 -21.01 8.09
C ASP A 69 10.23 -20.73 8.53
#